data_AF-A0A2P2IGU3-F1
#
_entry.id   AF-A0A2P2IGU3-F1
#
_cell.length_a   1.000
_cell.length_b   1.000
_cell.length_c   1.000
_cell.angle_alpha   90.00
_cell.angle_beta   90.00
_cell.angle_gamma   90.00
#
_symmetry.space_group_name_H-M   'P 1'
#
loop_
_entity.id
_entity.type
_entity.pdbx_description
1 polymer ?
#
loop_
_entity_poly.entity_id
_entity_poly.type
_entity_poly.pdbx_seq_one_letter_code
_entity_poly.pdbx_strand_id
1 'polypeptide(L)'
;IRAMLLKLKVFGVNEIEGDFLLNSMAFNGYQWSNGQAWNDLGVCYTAPSHAIIINKNCVLGNLGVGDGKKASLFIPNYEPMTISSDVKILTRKEKKKQFCDLEITRYANNRYHLWGCILSRENSFPLAFSVNDPFMYASAIIADELEKLG
;
A
#
# COMPACT_ATOMS: atom_id res chain seq x y z
N ILE A 1 6.39 -12.94 9.85
CA ILE A 1 5.36 -12.74 10.90
C ILE A 1 4.63 -14.03 11.22
N ARG A 2 3.88 -14.62 10.28
CA ARG A 2 3.16 -15.90 10.46
C ARG A 2 3.96 -17.00 11.18
N ALA A 3 5.20 -17.25 10.76
CA ALA A 3 6.07 -18.24 11.41
C ALA A 3 6.37 -17.95 12.90
N MET A 4 6.45 -16.67 13.30
CA MET A 4 6.64 -16.29 14.70
C MET A 4 5.35 -16.48 15.50
N LEU A 5 4.20 -16.11 14.92
CA LEU A 5 2.90 -16.30 15.56
C LEU A 5 2.57 -17.80 15.74
N LEU A 6 2.91 -18.64 14.75
CA LEU A 6 2.80 -20.09 14.87
C LEU A 6 3.61 -20.67 16.03
N LYS A 7 4.77 -20.07 16.36
CA LYS A 7 5.56 -20.52 17.53
C LYS A 7 4.83 -20.27 18.85
N LEU A 8 4.01 -19.22 18.95
CA LEU A 8 3.20 -18.97 20.15
C LEU A 8 2.24 -20.13 20.40
N LYS A 9 1.56 -20.61 19.36
CA LYS A 9 0.70 -21.81 19.43
C LYS A 9 1.49 -23.06 19.84
N VAL A 10 2.69 -23.26 19.28
CA VAL A 10 3.58 -24.37 19.68
C VAL A 10 3.98 -24.28 21.16
N PHE A 11 4.13 -23.07 21.70
CA PHE A 11 4.38 -22.85 23.13
C PHE A 11 3.11 -22.95 24.00
N GLY A 12 1.97 -23.35 23.43
CA GLY A 12 0.71 -23.53 24.16
C GLY A 12 -0.07 -22.23 24.41
N VAL A 13 0.35 -21.11 23.81
CA VAL A 13 -0.39 -19.84 23.89
C VAL A 13 -1.55 -19.91 22.91
N ASN A 14 -2.75 -20.17 23.42
CA ASN A 14 -3.97 -20.25 22.61
C ASN A 14 -4.80 -18.97 22.64
N GLU A 15 -4.65 -18.17 23.69
CA GLU A 15 -5.37 -16.91 23.91
C GLU A 15 -4.41 -15.87 24.49
N ILE A 16 -4.62 -14.61 24.15
CA ILE A 16 -3.89 -13.46 24.72
C ILE A 16 -4.91 -12.62 25.48
N GLU A 17 -4.97 -12.81 26.80
CA GLU A 17 -5.80 -11.99 27.69
C GLU A 17 -5.11 -10.65 27.95
N GLY A 18 -5.21 -9.72 26.98
CA GLY A 18 -4.62 -8.39 27.08
C GLY A 18 -4.33 -7.75 25.72
N ASP A 19 -3.45 -6.75 25.73
CA ASP A 19 -3.07 -6.02 24.52
C ASP A 19 -1.91 -6.69 23.77
N PHE A 20 -1.97 -6.65 22.42
CA PHE A 20 -0.83 -6.98 21.57
C PHE A 20 -0.01 -5.72 21.27
N LEU A 21 1.17 -5.60 21.86
CA LEU A 21 2.00 -4.40 21.75
C LEU A 21 3.02 -4.51 20.61
N LEU A 22 2.96 -3.57 19.66
CA LEU A 22 4.01 -3.37 18.67
C LEU A 22 5.03 -2.36 19.17
N ASN A 23 6.29 -2.77 19.29
CA ASN A 23 7.37 -1.90 19.71
C ASN A 23 8.17 -1.39 18.50
N SER A 24 8.04 -0.10 18.21
CA SER A 24 8.83 0.61 17.19
C SER A 24 9.88 1.56 17.76
N MET A 25 10.14 1.51 19.08
CA MET A 25 10.96 2.49 19.80
C MET A 25 12.46 2.48 19.44
N ALA A 26 12.91 1.53 18.64
CA ALA A 26 14.27 1.54 18.11
C ALA A 26 14.56 2.83 17.32
N PHE A 27 13.54 3.39 16.65
CA PHE A 27 13.61 4.66 15.92
C PHE A 27 12.66 5.71 16.53
N ASN A 28 12.97 6.98 16.30
CA ASN A 28 12.15 8.13 16.67
C ASN A 28 12.19 9.20 15.56
N GLY A 29 11.42 10.28 15.73
CA GLY A 29 11.41 11.39 14.78
C GLY A 29 10.68 11.09 13.48
N TYR A 30 11.14 11.68 12.38
CA TYR A 30 10.51 11.56 11.06
C TYR A 30 10.93 10.30 10.33
N GLN A 31 10.00 9.71 9.59
CA GLN A 31 10.23 8.49 8.81
C GLN A 31 10.85 8.75 7.42
N TRP A 32 11.01 10.02 7.05
CA TRP A 32 11.67 10.47 5.82
C TRP A 32 12.74 11.50 6.16
N SER A 33 13.78 11.56 5.32
CA SER A 33 14.87 12.52 5.47
C SER A 33 14.43 13.95 5.17
N ASN A 34 15.15 14.91 5.74
CA ASN A 34 15.00 16.31 5.37
C ASN A 34 15.33 16.51 3.89
N GLY A 35 14.47 17.21 3.17
CA GLY A 35 14.62 17.47 1.74
C GLY A 35 14.12 16.34 0.82
N GLN A 36 13.55 15.27 1.37
CA GLN A 36 12.88 14.26 0.56
C GLN A 36 11.75 14.88 -0.26
N ALA A 37 11.72 14.59 -1.55
CA ALA A 37 10.70 15.08 -2.47
C ALA A 37 9.32 14.51 -2.06
N TRP A 38 8.39 15.42 -1.75
CA TRP A 38 7.07 15.06 -1.21
C TRP A 38 6.21 14.30 -2.23
N ASN A 39 6.38 14.58 -3.52
CA ASN A 39 5.66 13.96 -4.63
C ASN A 39 6.03 12.48 -4.82
N ASP A 40 7.19 12.06 -4.31
CA ASP A 40 7.66 10.68 -4.46
C ASP A 40 7.21 9.78 -3.31
N LEU A 41 6.71 10.33 -2.21
CA LEU A 41 6.45 9.59 -0.96
C LEU A 41 5.36 8.51 -1.07
N GLY A 42 4.60 8.48 -2.17
CA GLY A 42 3.64 7.41 -2.47
C GLY A 42 4.25 6.21 -3.20
N VAL A 43 5.53 6.27 -3.58
CA VAL A 43 6.21 5.27 -4.43
C VAL A 43 7.17 4.44 -3.58
N CYS A 44 7.23 3.13 -3.81
CA CYS A 44 7.98 2.21 -2.94
C CYS A 44 9.46 2.54 -2.72
N TYR A 45 10.15 3.20 -3.66
CA TYR A 45 11.57 3.51 -3.49
C TYR A 45 11.83 4.55 -2.40
N THR A 46 10.80 5.33 -2.04
CA THR A 46 10.83 6.31 -0.94
C THR A 46 10.02 5.82 0.26
N ALA A 47 9.76 4.51 0.37
CA ALA A 47 9.02 3.99 1.50
C ALA A 47 9.67 4.40 2.83
N PRO A 48 8.86 4.74 3.85
CA PRO A 48 9.35 5.31 5.09
C PRO A 48 10.38 4.41 5.76
N SER A 49 11.47 5.01 6.21
CA SER A 49 12.45 4.35 7.07
C SER A 49 11.87 4.23 8.47
N HIS A 50 11.46 3.02 8.84
CA HIS A 50 10.76 2.75 10.09
C HIS A 50 11.30 1.49 10.76
N ALA A 51 11.16 1.38 12.09
CA ALA A 51 11.58 0.19 12.83
C ALA A 51 10.78 -1.07 12.46
N ILE A 52 9.57 -0.87 11.92
CA ILE A 52 8.68 -1.92 11.43
C ILE A 52 8.64 -1.83 9.90
N ILE A 53 9.14 -2.89 9.24
CA ILE A 53 9.14 -3.02 7.78
C ILE A 53 8.64 -4.42 7.44
N ILE A 54 7.52 -4.48 6.70
CA ILE A 54 6.96 -5.74 6.19
C ILE A 54 6.96 -5.66 4.66
N ASN A 55 7.53 -6.66 3.99
CA ASN A 55 7.61 -6.70 2.52
C ASN A 55 8.15 -5.38 1.91
N LYS A 56 9.18 -4.81 2.55
CA LYS A 56 9.80 -3.52 2.17
C LYS A 56 8.86 -2.30 2.27
N ASN A 57 7.76 -2.40 3.03
CA ASN A 57 6.72 -1.36 3.10
C ASN A 57 6.23 -0.95 1.71
N CYS A 58 6.07 -1.95 0.83
CA CYS A 58 5.73 -1.78 -0.56
C CYS A 58 4.62 -2.74 -0.96
N VAL A 59 3.52 -2.18 -1.46
CA VAL A 59 2.36 -2.96 -1.92
C VAL A 59 2.24 -2.86 -3.42
N LEU A 60 2.15 -4.02 -4.07
CA LEU A 60 2.03 -4.12 -5.51
C LEU A 60 0.56 -4.09 -5.94
N GLY A 61 0.33 -3.49 -7.09
CA GLY A 61 -0.97 -3.40 -7.71
C GLY A 61 -0.87 -3.24 -9.21
N ASN A 62 -2.02 -3.11 -9.86
CA ASN A 62 -2.04 -2.78 -11.28
C ASN A 62 -3.32 -2.05 -11.70
N LEU A 63 -3.20 -1.22 -12.73
CA LEU A 63 -4.34 -0.68 -13.48
C LEU A 63 -4.57 -1.50 -14.74
N GLY A 64 -5.72 -2.15 -14.85
CA GLY A 64 -6.20 -2.84 -16.05
C GLY A 64 -7.09 -1.96 -16.93
N VAL A 65 -7.57 -2.55 -18.01
CA VAL A 65 -8.40 -1.86 -19.02
C VAL A 65 -9.84 -1.57 -18.58
N GLY A 66 -10.30 -2.10 -17.44
CA GLY A 66 -11.64 -1.86 -16.88
C GLY A 66 -12.76 -1.99 -17.91
N ASP A 67 -13.57 -0.94 -18.07
CA ASP A 67 -14.69 -0.86 -19.02
C ASP A 67 -14.28 -0.26 -20.39
N GLY A 68 -12.98 -0.04 -20.60
CA GLY A 68 -12.41 0.60 -21.79
C GLY A 68 -12.36 2.14 -21.74
N LYS A 69 -13.05 2.78 -20.80
CA LYS A 69 -13.03 4.25 -20.57
C LYS A 69 -12.46 4.62 -19.20
N LYS A 70 -12.64 3.77 -18.21
CA LYS A 70 -12.14 3.89 -16.84
C LYS A 70 -11.27 2.66 -16.53
N ALA A 71 -10.07 2.91 -16.02
CA ALA A 71 -9.15 1.85 -15.65
C ALA A 71 -9.63 1.11 -14.40
N SER A 72 -9.50 -0.21 -14.39
CA SER A 72 -9.79 -1.03 -13.20
C SER A 72 -8.54 -1.12 -12.32
N LEU A 73 -8.67 -0.86 -11.02
CA LEU A 73 -7.59 -1.05 -10.06
C LEU A 73 -7.67 -2.45 -9.47
N PHE A 74 -6.53 -3.14 -9.41
CA PHE A 74 -6.37 -4.36 -8.64
C PHE A 74 -5.27 -4.18 -7.59
N ILE A 75 -5.61 -4.47 -6.34
CA ILE A 75 -4.71 -4.62 -5.19
C ILE A 75 -5.09 -5.96 -4.55
N PRO A 76 -4.12 -6.81 -4.15
CA PRO A 76 -4.44 -8.04 -3.44
C PRO A 76 -5.23 -7.76 -2.15
N ASN A 77 -6.27 -8.54 -1.88
CA ASN A 77 -7.19 -8.30 -0.77
C ASN A 77 -6.57 -8.47 0.63
N TYR A 78 -5.46 -9.20 0.74
CA TYR A 78 -4.71 -9.39 1.98
C TYR A 78 -3.83 -8.18 2.34
N GLU A 79 -3.73 -7.19 1.45
CA GLU A 79 -2.96 -5.97 1.71
C GLU A 79 -3.83 -4.97 2.48
N PRO A 80 -3.50 -4.59 3.73
CA PRO A 80 -4.32 -3.69 4.53
C PRO A 80 -4.11 -2.23 4.13
N MET A 81 -4.52 -1.90 2.90
CA MET A 81 -4.49 -0.56 2.33
C MET A 81 -5.82 -0.25 1.64
N THR A 82 -6.22 1.02 1.62
CA THR A 82 -7.41 1.46 0.88
C THR A 82 -6.99 2.30 -0.31
N ILE A 83 -7.07 1.73 -1.51
CA ILE A 83 -6.68 2.42 -2.74
C ILE A 83 -7.90 2.48 -3.65
N SER A 84 -8.28 3.69 -4.07
CA SER A 84 -9.37 3.93 -5.01
C SER A 84 -8.86 4.55 -6.31
N SER A 85 -9.68 4.51 -7.38
CA SER A 85 -9.28 4.97 -8.71
C SER A 85 -10.43 5.62 -9.48
N ASP A 86 -10.15 6.82 -10.01
CA ASP A 86 -10.95 7.54 -11.01
C ASP A 86 -10.15 7.78 -12.31
N VAL A 87 -9.20 6.90 -12.61
CA VAL A 87 -8.31 7.02 -13.78
C VAL A 87 -9.05 6.72 -15.08
N LYS A 88 -8.98 7.65 -16.04
CA LYS A 88 -9.54 7.49 -17.38
C LYS A 88 -8.56 6.82 -18.34
N ILE A 89 -9.08 6.06 -19.29
CA ILE A 89 -8.32 5.51 -20.41
C ILE A 89 -8.55 6.40 -21.62
N LEU A 90 -7.46 6.88 -22.22
CA LEU A 90 -7.49 7.75 -23.39
C LEU A 90 -6.82 7.10 -24.59
N THR A 91 -7.32 7.45 -25.77
CA THR A 91 -6.61 7.24 -27.03
C THR A 91 -5.44 8.22 -27.15
N ARG A 92 -4.48 7.91 -28.03
CA ARG A 92 -3.36 8.84 -28.34
C ARG A 92 -3.85 10.19 -28.86
N LYS A 93 -4.98 10.22 -29.59
CA LYS A 93 -5.58 11.45 -30.13
C LYS A 93 -6.15 12.32 -29.02
N GLU A 94 -6.83 11.73 -28.04
CA GLU A 94 -7.38 12.46 -26.89
C GLU A 94 -6.27 12.99 -25.98
N LYS A 95 -5.25 12.17 -25.64
CA LYS A 95 -4.12 12.63 -24.82
C LYS A 95 -3.34 13.79 -25.45
N LYS A 96 -3.26 13.88 -26.79
CA LYS A 96 -2.63 15.04 -27.46
C LYS A 96 -3.42 16.34 -27.32
N LYS A 97 -4.71 16.28 -26.99
CA LYS A 97 -5.59 17.46 -26.90
C LYS A 97 -5.68 18.03 -25.48
N GLN A 98 -5.24 17.28 -24.47
CA GLN A 98 -5.33 17.68 -23.07
C GLN A 98 -4.09 17.26 -22.29
N PHE A 99 -3.61 18.12 -21.40
CA PHE A 99 -2.60 17.73 -20.43
C PHE A 99 -3.27 16.89 -19.34
N CYS A 100 -2.99 15.60 -19.36
CA CYS A 100 -3.56 14.66 -18.43
C CYS A 100 -2.58 13.51 -18.22
N ASP A 101 -2.19 13.33 -16.96
CA ASP A 101 -1.27 12.30 -16.50
C ASP A 101 -1.91 11.48 -15.39
N LEU A 102 -1.23 10.39 -15.03
CA LEU A 102 -1.65 9.54 -13.93
C LEU A 102 -1.13 10.16 -12.63
N GLU A 103 -2.05 10.52 -11.76
CA GLU A 103 -1.75 11.20 -10.51
C GLU A 103 -2.20 10.37 -9.30
N ILE A 104 -1.58 10.65 -8.15
CA ILE A 104 -1.86 9.98 -6.89
C ILE A 104 -2.07 11.00 -5.78
N THR A 105 -3.21 10.91 -5.10
CA THR A 105 -3.46 11.62 -3.84
C THR A 105 -3.24 10.67 -2.69
N ARG A 106 -2.43 11.12 -1.73
CA ARG A 106 -2.04 10.37 -0.54
C ARG A 106 -2.77 10.93 0.67
N TYR A 107 -3.39 10.06 1.45
CA TYR A 107 -4.07 10.41 2.69
C TYR A 107 -3.42 9.68 3.88
N ALA A 108 -3.85 10.05 5.09
CA ALA A 108 -3.53 9.30 6.29
C ALA A 108 -4.06 7.86 6.24
N ASN A 109 -3.49 7.00 7.10
CA ASN A 109 -3.91 5.62 7.33
C ASN A 109 -3.81 4.74 6.07
N ASN A 110 -2.68 4.82 5.35
CA ASN A 110 -2.42 4.02 4.14
C ASN A 110 -3.52 4.09 3.07
N ARG A 111 -4.17 5.25 2.95
CA ARG A 111 -5.23 5.49 1.95
C ARG A 111 -4.71 6.30 0.78
N TYR A 112 -5.10 5.88 -0.41
CA TYR A 112 -4.67 6.48 -1.67
C TYR A 112 -5.84 6.62 -2.65
N HIS A 113 -5.74 7.62 -3.52
CA HIS A 113 -6.67 7.80 -4.63
C HIS A 113 -5.90 8.12 -5.91
N LEU A 114 -6.08 7.28 -6.93
CA LEU A 114 -5.51 7.48 -8.26
C LEU A 114 -6.51 8.25 -9.12
N TRP A 115 -6.03 9.23 -9.86
CA TRP A 115 -6.88 10.02 -10.76
C TRP A 115 -6.10 10.47 -12.00
N GLY A 116 -6.79 11.18 -12.90
CA GLY A 116 -6.22 11.62 -14.17
C GLY A 116 -6.40 10.57 -15.26
N CYS A 117 -5.35 10.20 -15.99
CA CYS A 117 -5.49 9.27 -17.10
C CYS A 117 -4.24 8.50 -17.51
N ILE A 118 -4.49 7.38 -18.20
CA ILE A 118 -3.50 6.55 -18.88
C ILE A 118 -3.86 6.38 -20.36
N LEU A 119 -2.87 6.06 -21.18
CA LEU A 119 -3.14 5.63 -22.56
C LEU A 119 -3.73 4.22 -22.56
N SER A 120 -4.56 3.92 -23.55
CA SER A 120 -4.99 2.54 -23.81
C SER A 120 -3.80 1.62 -24.12
N ARG A 121 -3.82 0.41 -23.55
CA ARG A 121 -2.76 -0.60 -23.60
C ARG A 121 -3.37 -1.99 -23.50
N GLU A 122 -2.70 -2.99 -24.07
CA GLU A 122 -3.12 -4.39 -23.96
C GLU A 122 -2.80 -4.97 -22.58
N ASN A 123 -1.64 -4.63 -22.02
CA ASN A 123 -1.20 -5.12 -20.72
C ASN A 123 -1.59 -4.18 -19.58
N SER A 124 -1.80 -4.75 -18.39
CA SER A 124 -2.00 -3.98 -17.18
C SER A 124 -0.77 -3.11 -16.85
N PHE A 125 -1.03 -1.93 -16.30
CA PHE A 125 0.02 -1.03 -15.83
C PHE A 125 0.41 -1.41 -14.39
N PRO A 126 1.62 -1.93 -14.15
CA PRO A 126 2.04 -2.28 -12.80
C PRO A 126 2.24 -1.03 -11.94
N LEU A 127 1.87 -1.13 -10.68
CA LEU A 127 1.96 -0.09 -9.67
C LEU A 127 2.62 -0.64 -8.41
N ALA A 128 3.32 0.24 -7.70
CA ALA A 128 4.03 -0.08 -6.48
C ALA A 128 3.87 1.08 -5.48
N PHE A 129 3.04 0.88 -4.47
CA PHE A 129 2.66 1.87 -3.48
C PHE A 129 3.47 1.75 -2.21
N SER A 130 4.00 2.87 -1.72
CA SER A 130 4.59 2.91 -0.40
C SER A 130 3.51 2.73 0.70
N VAL A 131 3.84 1.99 1.75
CA VAL A 131 3.09 1.99 3.01
C VAL A 131 3.52 3.21 3.84
N ASN A 132 2.65 4.21 4.02
CA ASN A 132 2.98 5.45 4.75
C ASN A 132 2.92 5.32 6.26
N ASP A 133 2.10 4.42 6.76
CA ASP A 133 1.94 4.12 8.18
C ASP A 133 2.29 2.64 8.39
N PRO A 134 3.58 2.32 8.59
CA PRO A 134 4.02 0.96 8.78
C PRO A 134 3.52 0.33 10.09
N PHE A 135 3.24 1.15 11.11
CA PHE A 135 2.68 0.66 12.37
C PHE A 135 1.26 0.14 12.13
N MET A 136 0.38 0.96 11.55
CA MET A 136 -1.00 0.55 11.27
C MET A 136 -1.06 -0.63 10.30
N TYR A 137 -0.20 -0.64 9.27
CA TYR A 137 -0.10 -1.74 8.32
C TYR A 137 0.30 -3.06 9.00
N ALA A 138 1.32 -3.02 9.87
CA ALA A 138 1.75 -4.20 10.62
C ALA A 138 0.71 -4.69 11.61
N SER A 139 0.03 -3.78 12.33
CA SER A 139 -1.06 -4.12 13.24
C SER A 139 -2.16 -4.89 12.53
N ALA A 140 -2.58 -4.43 11.35
CA ALA A 140 -3.61 -5.10 10.56
C ALA A 140 -3.17 -6.49 10.08
N ILE A 141 -1.93 -6.64 9.59
CA ILE A 141 -1.40 -7.95 9.18
C ILE A 141 -1.34 -8.92 10.37
N ILE A 142 -0.88 -8.45 11.53
CA ILE A 142 -0.75 -9.30 12.72
C ILE A 142 -2.12 -9.72 13.24
N ALA A 143 -3.09 -8.80 13.27
CA ALA A 143 -4.46 -9.11 13.67
C ALA A 143 -5.09 -10.18 12.76
N ASP A 144 -4.99 -10.00 11.44
CA ASP A 144 -5.49 -10.97 10.45
C ASP A 144 -4.77 -12.33 10.55
N GLU A 145 -3.46 -12.34 10.77
CA GLU A 145 -2.72 -13.60 10.96
C GLU A 145 -3.07 -14.30 12.28
N LEU A 146 -3.33 -13.56 13.37
CA LEU A 146 -3.80 -14.13 14.63
C LEU A 146 -5.19 -14.74 14.46
N GLU A 147 -6.13 -14.03 13.83
CA GLU A 147 -7.49 -14.54 13.55
C GLU A 147 -7.44 -15.84 12.71
N LYS A 148 -6.58 -15.89 11.70
CA LYS A 148 -6.37 -17.09 10.88
C LYS A 148 -5.77 -18.28 11.63
N LEU A 149 -5.07 -18.04 12.73
CA LEU A 149 -4.47 -19.09 13.56
C LEU A 149 -5.41 -19.58 14.67
N GLY A 150 -6.53 -18.89 14.89
CA GLY A 150 -7.46 -19.11 16.01
C GLY A 150 -6.78 -18.94 17.34
#